data_AF-L5LZ41-F1
#
_entry.id   AF-L5LZ41-F1
#
_cell.length_a   1.000
_cell.length_b   1.000
_cell.length_c   1.000
_cell.angle_alpha   90.00
_cell.angle_beta   90.00
_cell.angle_gamma   90.00
#
_symmetry.space_group_name_H-M   'P 1'
#
loop_
_entity.id
_entity.type
_entity.pdbx_description
1 polymer ?
#
loop_
_entity_poly.entity_id
_entity_poly.type
_entity_poly.pdbx_seq_one_letter_code
_entity_poly.pdbx_strand_id
1 'polypeptide(L)'
;MVLAGLAASTADLQHNTVHYGGALKRLDAFDRQGILHRLSTYTKMLFVREPFERLVSAFRDKFEHPNSYYHPVFGKAILARYRANASGEALRTGSGVRFPEFVQYLLDVHRPVGMDIHWDHVSRLCSPCLIDYDFVGKFESMEDDANFFLSLIHAPRNLTFPQFKDRHSQEARTTAGITHQYFAQLSAPQRQRAYDFYYMDYLMFNYSKPFADLY
;
A
#
# COMPACT_ATOMS: atom_id res chain seq x y z
N MET A 1 18.13 -7.79 2.92
CA MET A 1 19.51 -7.27 2.87
C MET A 1 20.26 -7.54 4.17
N VAL A 2 19.79 -7.06 5.33
CA VAL A 2 20.41 -7.36 6.64
C VAL A 2 20.48 -8.86 6.93
N LEU A 3 19.35 -9.57 6.84
CA LEU A 3 19.31 -11.04 7.02
C LEU A 3 20.16 -11.83 6.02
N ALA A 4 20.52 -11.22 4.88
CA ALA A 4 21.39 -11.83 3.87
C ALA A 4 22.87 -11.46 4.08
N GLY A 5 23.22 -10.73 5.15
CA GLY A 5 24.57 -10.25 5.43
C GLY A 5 25.06 -9.14 4.50
N LEU A 6 24.17 -8.54 3.69
CA LEU A 6 24.53 -7.49 2.71
C LEU A 6 24.56 -6.08 3.32
N ALA A 7 24.06 -5.91 4.55
CA ALA A 7 24.08 -4.65 5.29
C ALA A 7 24.16 -4.94 6.78
N ALA A 8 24.86 -4.08 7.53
CA ALA A 8 25.03 -4.22 8.97
C ALA A 8 23.79 -3.76 9.75
N SER A 9 23.12 -2.70 9.27
CA SER A 9 21.91 -2.15 9.88
C SER A 9 20.84 -1.81 8.84
N THR A 10 19.59 -1.75 9.26
CA THR A 10 18.49 -1.20 8.46
C THR A 10 18.67 0.30 8.22
N ALA A 11 19.38 1.02 9.09
CA ALA A 11 19.69 2.43 8.93
C ALA A 11 20.64 2.73 7.75
N ASP A 12 21.43 1.74 7.32
CA ASP A 12 22.38 1.88 6.22
C ASP A 12 21.70 1.69 4.84
N LEU A 13 20.42 1.31 4.83
CA LEU A 13 19.69 0.98 3.61
C LEU A 13 19.02 2.21 3.02
N GLN A 14 19.43 2.57 1.81
CA GLN A 14 18.74 3.60 1.03
C GLN A 14 17.49 3.03 0.36
N HIS A 15 16.42 3.82 0.33
CA HIS A 15 15.12 3.48 -0.26
C HIS A 15 15.26 2.87 -1.68
N ASN A 16 15.95 3.57 -2.59
CA ASN A 16 16.09 3.10 -3.98
C ASN A 16 16.88 1.79 -4.07
N THR A 17 17.84 1.54 -3.19
CA THR A 17 18.60 0.29 -3.17
C THR A 17 17.71 -0.88 -2.80
N VAL A 18 16.80 -0.70 -1.84
CA VAL A 18 15.85 -1.74 -1.44
C VAL A 18 14.86 -2.06 -2.57
N HIS A 19 14.38 -1.05 -3.28
CA HIS A 19 13.36 -1.23 -4.32
C HIS A 19 13.91 -1.67 -5.68
N TYR A 20 15.10 -1.19 -6.08
CA TYR A 20 15.64 -1.37 -7.42
C TYR A 20 16.98 -2.12 -7.46
N GLY A 21 17.59 -2.40 -6.30
CA GLY A 21 18.89 -3.07 -6.20
C GLY A 21 18.84 -4.58 -6.43
N GLY A 22 17.66 -5.19 -6.63
CA GLY A 22 17.53 -6.61 -6.95
C GLY A 22 17.95 -7.57 -5.82
N ALA A 23 18.00 -7.07 -4.57
CA ALA A 23 18.44 -7.87 -3.42
C ALA A 23 17.45 -8.99 -3.01
N LEU A 24 16.22 -8.95 -3.53
CA LEU A 24 15.20 -9.98 -3.32
C LEU A 24 14.87 -10.66 -4.65
N LYS A 25 14.92 -12.00 -4.67
CA LYS A 25 14.47 -12.78 -5.82
C LYS A 25 12.96 -12.96 -5.76
N ARG A 26 12.29 -12.59 -6.86
CA ARG A 26 10.86 -12.82 -7.03
C ARG A 26 10.57 -14.30 -7.29
N LEU A 27 9.39 -14.76 -6.90
CA LEU A 27 8.97 -16.15 -7.10
C LEU A 27 8.89 -16.53 -8.59
N ASP A 28 8.49 -15.58 -9.44
CA ASP A 28 8.38 -15.72 -10.90
C ASP A 28 9.75 -15.83 -11.62
N ALA A 29 10.86 -15.65 -10.91
CA ALA A 29 12.20 -15.87 -11.45
C ALA A 29 12.65 -17.34 -11.40
N PHE A 30 11.86 -18.23 -10.78
CA PHE A 30 12.15 -19.66 -10.68
C PHE A 30 11.32 -20.47 -11.68
N ASP A 31 11.81 -21.66 -12.03
CA ASP A 31 11.04 -22.63 -12.81
C ASP A 31 9.90 -23.25 -11.97
N ARG A 32 9.04 -24.05 -12.61
CA ARG A 32 7.88 -24.64 -11.96
C ARG A 32 8.25 -25.46 -10.70
N GLN A 33 9.32 -26.25 -10.77
CA GLN A 33 9.77 -27.04 -9.62
C GLN A 33 10.28 -26.14 -8.49
N GLY A 34 11.07 -25.11 -8.83
CA GLY A 34 11.58 -24.14 -7.87
C GLY A 34 10.50 -23.29 -7.20
N ILE A 35 9.41 -22.97 -7.92
CA ILE A 35 8.23 -22.31 -7.37
C ILE A 35 7.53 -23.24 -6.37
N LEU A 36 7.19 -24.47 -6.78
CA LEU A 36 6.48 -25.43 -5.93
C LEU A 36 7.27 -25.76 -4.66
N HIS A 37 8.58 -25.98 -4.79
CA HIS A 37 9.45 -26.23 -3.65
C HIS A 37 9.32 -25.11 -2.62
N ARG A 38 9.49 -23.84 -3.03
CA ARG A 38 9.41 -22.69 -2.12
C ARG A 38 8.03 -22.52 -1.50
N LEU A 39 6.97 -22.68 -2.28
CA LEU A 39 5.60 -22.62 -1.77
C LEU A 39 5.36 -23.69 -0.69
N SER A 40 5.96 -24.88 -0.85
CA SER A 40 5.81 -25.99 0.10
C SER A 40 6.76 -25.97 1.31
N THR A 41 7.94 -25.34 1.20
CA THR A 41 9.00 -25.46 2.23
C THR A 41 9.37 -24.15 2.92
N TYR A 42 9.09 -22.99 2.33
CA TYR A 42 9.50 -21.71 2.92
C TYR A 42 8.42 -21.19 3.86
N THR A 43 8.86 -20.46 4.89
CA THR A 43 7.97 -19.62 5.69
C THR A 43 7.49 -18.44 4.85
N LYS A 44 6.17 -18.26 4.78
CA LYS A 44 5.48 -17.28 3.95
C LYS A 44 4.77 -16.31 4.86
N MET A 45 5.07 -15.02 4.72
CA MET A 45 4.41 -13.96 5.49
C MET A 45 3.70 -12.96 4.60
N LEU A 46 2.67 -12.35 5.14
CA LEU A 46 1.93 -11.24 4.55
C LEU A 46 1.77 -10.13 5.59
N PHE A 47 1.95 -8.88 5.19
CA PHE A 47 1.54 -7.73 6.00
C PHE A 47 0.40 -7.01 5.29
N VAL A 48 -0.71 -6.85 6.00
CA VAL A 48 -1.92 -6.18 5.51
C VAL A 48 -2.16 -4.90 6.28
N ARG A 49 -2.95 -4.02 5.68
CA ARG A 49 -3.31 -2.73 6.27
C ARG A 49 -4.81 -2.52 6.09
N GLU A 50 -5.42 -1.84 7.05
CA GLU A 50 -6.80 -1.38 6.95
C GLU A 50 -7.02 -0.73 5.58
N PRO A 51 -8.01 -1.19 4.78
CA PRO A 51 -8.07 -0.84 3.36
C PRO A 51 -8.14 0.66 3.06
N PHE A 52 -8.86 1.44 3.88
CA PHE A 52 -8.96 2.88 3.71
C PHE A 52 -7.72 3.63 4.17
N GLU A 53 -7.06 3.19 5.24
CA GLU A 53 -5.76 3.71 5.63
C GLU A 53 -4.71 3.46 4.54
N ARG A 54 -4.75 2.29 3.90
CA ARG A 54 -3.87 1.96 2.77
C ARG A 54 -4.14 2.89 1.59
N LEU A 55 -5.40 3.13 1.25
CA LEU A 55 -5.78 4.07 0.19
C LEU A 55 -5.30 5.50 0.47
N VAL A 56 -5.53 6.00 1.69
CA VAL A 56 -5.09 7.35 2.09
C VAL A 56 -3.57 7.43 2.11
N SER A 57 -2.88 6.42 2.63
CA SER A 57 -1.42 6.36 2.58
C SER A 57 -0.86 6.42 1.16
N ALA A 58 -1.51 5.74 0.20
CA ALA A 58 -1.13 5.82 -1.20
C ALA A 58 -1.37 7.23 -1.77
N PHE A 59 -2.54 7.82 -1.49
CA PHE A 59 -2.83 9.18 -1.95
C PHE A 59 -1.79 10.19 -1.45
N ARG A 60 -1.50 10.17 -0.14
CA ARG A 60 -0.52 11.06 0.49
C ARG A 60 0.87 10.92 -0.10
N ASP A 61 1.36 9.68 -0.29
CA ASP A 61 2.69 9.43 -0.85
C ASP A 61 2.79 9.79 -2.35
N LYS A 62 1.70 9.59 -3.13
CA LYS A 62 1.75 9.73 -4.59
C LYS A 62 1.34 11.10 -5.12
N PHE A 63 0.50 11.86 -4.40
CA PHE A 63 -0.14 13.07 -4.93
C PHE A 63 0.04 14.34 -4.08
N GLU A 64 0.46 14.24 -2.81
CA GLU A 64 0.67 15.43 -1.96
C GLU A 64 2.08 16.00 -2.07
N HIS A 65 3.01 15.24 -2.63
CA HIS A 65 4.41 15.62 -2.81
C HIS A 65 4.82 15.58 -4.27
N PRO A 66 5.84 16.36 -4.68
CA PRO A 66 6.40 16.26 -6.03
C PRO A 66 6.73 14.82 -6.41
N ASN A 67 6.08 14.30 -7.44
CA ASN A 67 6.25 12.93 -7.88
C ASN A 67 6.40 12.87 -9.41
N SER A 68 7.58 12.43 -9.88
CA SER A 68 7.95 12.42 -11.29
C SER A 68 7.24 11.35 -12.13
N TYR A 69 6.61 10.36 -11.49
CA TYR A 69 5.86 9.31 -12.18
C TYR A 69 4.35 9.50 -12.03
N TYR A 70 3.86 9.63 -10.79
CA TYR A 70 2.43 9.63 -10.53
C TYR A 70 1.74 10.91 -11.00
N HIS A 71 2.38 12.07 -10.91
CA HIS A 71 1.75 13.30 -11.40
C HIS A 71 1.59 13.30 -12.93
N PRO A 72 2.62 13.00 -13.75
CA PRO A 72 2.45 12.97 -15.19
C PRO A 72 1.50 11.86 -15.69
N VAL A 73 1.54 10.68 -15.07
CA VAL A 73 0.76 9.51 -15.54
C VAL A 73 -0.67 9.56 -15.01
N PHE A 74 -0.85 9.63 -13.69
CA PHE A 74 -2.17 9.57 -13.07
C PHE A 74 -2.74 10.96 -12.84
N GLY A 75 -1.96 11.87 -12.28
CA GLY A 75 -2.44 13.19 -11.86
C GLY A 75 -3.05 13.99 -13.00
N LYS A 76 -2.37 14.06 -14.16
CA LYS A 76 -2.91 14.70 -15.36
C LYS A 76 -4.24 14.10 -15.81
N ALA A 77 -4.30 12.77 -15.88
CA ALA A 77 -5.49 12.06 -16.34
C ALA A 77 -6.69 12.24 -15.40
N ILE A 78 -6.43 12.23 -14.09
CA ILE A 78 -7.45 12.49 -13.06
C ILE A 78 -7.96 13.94 -13.19
N LEU A 79 -7.05 14.91 -13.26
CA LEU A 79 -7.41 16.32 -13.36
C LEU A 79 -8.16 16.64 -14.64
N ALA A 80 -7.70 16.13 -15.79
CA ALA A 80 -8.33 16.35 -17.08
C ALA A 80 -9.77 15.80 -17.14
N ARG A 81 -10.06 14.70 -16.42
CA ARG A 81 -11.36 14.04 -16.48
C ARG A 81 -12.34 14.51 -15.41
N TYR A 82 -11.88 14.74 -14.19
CA TYR A 82 -12.77 14.93 -13.03
C TYR A 82 -12.79 16.36 -12.50
N ARG A 83 -11.92 17.26 -12.99
CA ARG A 83 -11.92 18.68 -12.59
C ARG A 83 -12.42 19.57 -13.73
N ALA A 84 -13.66 20.04 -13.62
CA ALA A 84 -14.31 20.87 -14.64
C ALA A 84 -13.52 22.13 -15.04
N ASN A 85 -12.87 22.80 -14.08
CA ASN A 85 -12.11 24.03 -14.29
C ASN A 85 -10.65 23.87 -13.88
N ALA A 86 -9.97 22.85 -14.41
CA ALA A 86 -8.55 22.65 -14.14
C ALA A 86 -7.70 23.78 -14.75
N SER A 87 -6.77 24.34 -13.96
CA SER A 87 -5.83 25.33 -14.49
C SER A 87 -4.91 24.70 -15.52
N GLY A 88 -4.43 25.50 -16.49
CA GLY A 88 -3.46 25.02 -17.48
C GLY A 88 -2.18 24.48 -16.84
N GLU A 89 -1.78 25.04 -15.69
CA GLU A 89 -0.68 24.51 -14.88
C GLU A 89 -1.00 23.11 -14.34
N ALA A 90 -2.16 22.91 -13.70
CA ALA A 90 -2.54 21.61 -13.15
C ALA A 90 -2.61 20.53 -14.23
N LEU A 91 -3.11 20.87 -15.43
CA LEU A 91 -3.12 19.95 -16.58
C LEU A 91 -1.71 19.66 -17.13
N ARG A 92 -0.80 20.63 -17.05
CA ARG A 92 0.59 20.48 -17.51
C ARG A 92 1.45 19.71 -16.52
N THR A 93 1.24 19.85 -15.21
CA THR A 93 2.07 19.21 -14.17
C THR A 93 1.46 17.92 -13.66
N GLY A 94 0.13 17.83 -13.60
CA GLY A 94 -0.58 16.76 -12.91
C GLY A 94 -0.61 16.91 -11.38
N SER A 95 -0.15 18.05 -10.84
CA SER A 95 -0.08 18.29 -9.40
C SER A 95 -1.40 18.82 -8.82
N GLY A 96 -1.58 18.61 -7.52
CA GLY A 96 -2.73 19.15 -6.79
C GLY A 96 -4.04 18.39 -7.04
N VAL A 97 -3.96 17.08 -7.32
CA VAL A 97 -5.13 16.19 -7.27
C VAL A 97 -5.73 16.24 -5.86
N ARG A 98 -7.05 16.34 -5.75
CA ARG A 98 -7.77 16.27 -4.47
C ARG A 98 -8.22 14.85 -4.20
N PHE A 99 -8.33 14.48 -2.92
CA PHE A 99 -8.75 13.14 -2.53
C PHE A 99 -10.11 12.72 -3.12
N PRO A 100 -11.16 13.56 -3.17
CA PRO A 100 -12.41 13.19 -3.84
C PRO A 100 -12.26 12.89 -5.35
N GLU A 101 -11.37 13.62 -6.05
CA GLU A 101 -11.10 13.38 -7.48
C GLU A 101 -10.37 12.04 -7.67
N PHE A 102 -9.45 11.71 -6.77
CA PHE A 102 -8.77 10.42 -6.75
C PHE A 102 -9.73 9.25 -6.45
N VAL A 103 -10.65 9.42 -5.51
CA VAL A 103 -11.68 8.40 -5.22
C VAL A 103 -12.65 8.25 -6.39
N GLN A 104 -13.04 9.35 -7.04
CA GLN A 104 -13.86 9.28 -8.25
C GLN A 104 -13.14 8.51 -9.37
N TYR A 105 -11.83 8.77 -9.55
CA TYR A 105 -10.98 7.97 -10.44
C TYR A 105 -10.97 6.49 -10.06
N LEU A 106 -10.84 6.16 -8.78
CA LEU A 106 -10.80 4.78 -8.29
C LEU A 106 -12.13 4.04 -8.50
N LEU A 107 -13.26 4.74 -8.49
CA LEU A 107 -14.57 4.13 -8.64
C LEU A 107 -15.10 4.16 -10.09
N ASP A 108 -14.42 4.84 -11.01
CA ASP A 108 -14.79 4.88 -12.43
C ASP A 108 -14.37 3.58 -13.15
N VAL A 109 -15.33 2.80 -13.63
CA VAL A 109 -15.08 1.59 -14.44
C VAL A 109 -14.41 1.89 -15.78
N HIS A 110 -14.54 3.12 -16.27
CA HIS A 110 -13.90 3.65 -17.47
C HIS A 110 -12.75 4.61 -17.14
N ARG A 111 -12.15 4.47 -15.94
CA ARG A 111 -10.97 5.22 -15.49
C ARG A 111 -9.95 5.42 -16.62
N PRO A 112 -9.37 6.64 -16.75
CA PRO A 112 -8.48 6.98 -17.85
C PRO A 112 -7.11 6.31 -17.76
N VAL A 113 -6.73 5.81 -16.57
CA VAL A 113 -5.49 5.08 -16.31
C VAL A 113 -5.86 3.83 -15.52
N GLY A 114 -5.09 2.75 -15.69
CA GLY A 114 -5.33 1.46 -15.06
C GLY A 114 -5.18 1.46 -13.53
N MET A 115 -5.38 0.28 -12.94
CA MET A 115 -5.16 0.07 -11.51
C MET A 115 -3.66 0.10 -11.17
N ASP A 116 -3.32 0.64 -10.01
CA ASP A 116 -1.95 0.63 -9.49
C ASP A 116 -1.87 -0.26 -8.24
N ILE A 117 -0.73 -0.90 -8.04
CA ILE A 117 -0.48 -1.80 -6.90
C ILE A 117 -0.69 -1.14 -5.53
N HIS A 118 -0.59 0.19 -5.42
CA HIS A 118 -0.75 0.93 -4.15
C HIS A 118 -2.21 1.19 -3.77
N TRP A 119 -3.17 1.02 -4.69
CA TRP A 119 -4.61 1.11 -4.41
C TRP A 119 -5.42 -0.08 -4.96
N ASP A 120 -4.74 -1.13 -5.39
CA ASP A 120 -5.38 -2.41 -5.65
C ASP A 120 -5.73 -3.19 -4.37
N HIS A 121 -6.48 -4.27 -4.52
CA HIS A 121 -6.89 -5.16 -3.46
C HIS A 121 -5.74 -6.06 -3.02
N VAL A 122 -5.51 -6.16 -1.72
CA VAL A 122 -4.49 -7.05 -1.16
C VAL A 122 -4.85 -8.51 -1.43
N SER A 123 -6.14 -8.87 -1.35
CA SER A 123 -6.64 -10.21 -1.71
C SER A 123 -6.26 -10.61 -3.14
N ARG A 124 -6.26 -9.66 -4.09
CA ARG A 124 -5.84 -9.89 -5.48
C ARG A 124 -4.32 -9.98 -5.61
N LEU A 125 -3.59 -9.05 -4.98
CA LEU A 125 -2.13 -8.97 -5.07
C LEU A 125 -1.43 -10.14 -4.40
N CYS A 126 -2.00 -10.66 -3.32
CA CYS A 126 -1.37 -11.64 -2.44
C CYS A 126 -2.04 -13.02 -2.50
N SER A 127 -3.24 -13.14 -3.07
CA SER A 127 -3.93 -14.42 -3.27
C SER A 127 -3.96 -15.32 -2.02
N PRO A 128 -4.46 -14.84 -0.87
CA PRO A 128 -4.47 -15.60 0.39
C PRO A 128 -5.31 -16.89 0.33
N CYS A 129 -6.16 -17.06 -0.69
CA CYS A 129 -6.88 -18.32 -0.93
C CYS A 129 -6.02 -19.38 -1.65
N LEU A 130 -4.89 -19.00 -2.24
CA LEU A 130 -4.00 -19.89 -3.00
C LEU A 130 -2.65 -20.09 -2.32
N ILE A 131 -2.28 -19.19 -1.40
CA ILE A 131 -1.01 -19.22 -0.68
C ILE A 131 -1.29 -19.40 0.81
N ASP A 132 -0.84 -20.52 1.36
CA ASP A 132 -0.97 -20.83 2.78
C ASP A 132 0.05 -20.02 3.60
N TYR A 133 -0.27 -18.77 3.89
CA TYR A 133 0.59 -17.90 4.69
C TYR A 133 0.75 -18.42 6.12
N ASP A 134 2.00 -18.53 6.58
CA ASP A 134 2.36 -18.96 7.93
C ASP A 134 2.20 -17.82 8.96
N PHE A 135 2.20 -16.57 8.47
CA PHE A 135 2.02 -15.38 9.30
C PHE A 135 1.32 -14.26 8.52
N VAL A 136 0.32 -13.64 9.14
CA VAL A 136 -0.34 -12.44 8.61
C VAL A 136 -0.26 -11.34 9.67
N GLY A 137 0.62 -10.36 9.43
CA GLY A 137 0.78 -9.19 10.28
C GLY A 137 -0.04 -8.00 9.80
N LYS A 138 -0.21 -7.01 10.67
CA LYS A 138 -0.99 -5.80 10.44
C LYS A 138 -0.13 -4.54 10.51
N PHE A 139 -0.39 -3.57 9.64
CA PHE A 139 0.29 -2.27 9.68
C PHE A 139 -0.06 -1.46 10.92
N GLU A 140 -1.25 -1.71 11.48
CA GLU A 140 -1.71 -1.07 12.72
C GLU A 140 -0.85 -1.47 13.94
N SER A 141 -0.26 -2.67 13.91
CA SER A 141 0.66 -3.22 14.93
C SER A 141 2.03 -3.58 14.34
N MET A 142 2.46 -2.85 13.28
CA MET A 142 3.62 -3.22 12.45
C MET A 142 4.88 -3.57 13.24
N GLU A 143 5.22 -2.76 14.24
CA GLU A 143 6.43 -2.96 15.03
C GLU A 143 6.38 -4.28 15.82
N ASP A 144 5.28 -4.51 16.54
CA ASP A 144 5.09 -5.72 17.35
C ASP A 144 5.02 -6.96 16.46
N ASP A 145 4.22 -6.90 15.38
CA ASP A 145 4.03 -8.01 14.45
C ASP A 145 5.33 -8.37 13.72
N ALA A 146 6.11 -7.37 13.28
CA ALA A 146 7.38 -7.61 12.61
C ALA A 146 8.43 -8.15 13.58
N ASN A 147 8.52 -7.63 14.80
CA ASN A 147 9.44 -8.16 15.81
C ASN A 147 9.06 -9.58 16.23
N PHE A 148 7.77 -9.88 16.37
CA PHE A 148 7.28 -11.23 16.61
C PHE A 148 7.64 -12.17 15.45
N PHE A 149 7.43 -11.74 14.20
CA PHE A 149 7.80 -12.55 13.04
C PHE A 149 9.31 -12.80 12.95
N LEU A 150 10.15 -11.80 13.22
CA LEU A 150 11.61 -11.96 13.29
C LEU A 150 12.00 -13.03 14.34
N SER A 151 11.31 -13.04 15.48
CA SER A 151 11.48 -14.05 16.53
C SER A 151 11.07 -15.45 16.04
N LEU A 152 9.93 -15.55 15.36
CA LEU A 152 9.38 -16.80 14.82
C LEU A 152 10.34 -17.47 13.83
N ILE A 153 11.03 -16.68 13.00
CA ILE A 153 12.01 -17.20 12.02
C ILE A 153 13.42 -17.36 12.60
N HIS A 154 13.60 -17.20 13.91
CA HIS A 154 14.88 -17.27 14.61
C HIS A 154 15.93 -16.28 14.06
N ALA A 155 15.49 -15.08 13.67
CA ALA A 155 16.40 -14.01 13.29
C ALA A 155 17.32 -13.61 14.47
N PRO A 156 18.49 -13.00 14.20
CA PRO A 156 19.37 -12.50 15.25
C PRO A 156 18.64 -11.59 16.24
N ARG A 157 18.83 -11.80 17.56
CA ARG A 157 18.11 -11.07 18.61
C ARG A 157 18.35 -9.56 18.62
N ASN A 158 19.44 -9.11 18.00
CA ASN A 158 19.78 -7.70 17.86
C ASN A 158 19.15 -7.04 16.61
N LEU A 159 18.42 -7.81 15.79
CA LEU A 159 17.67 -7.30 14.65
C LEU A 159 16.22 -7.05 15.06
N THR A 160 15.79 -5.80 14.97
CA THR A 160 14.41 -5.39 15.22
C THR A 160 13.85 -4.61 14.03
N PHE A 161 12.53 -4.46 14.02
CA PHE A 161 11.85 -3.62 13.04
C PHE A 161 12.31 -2.16 13.18
N PRO A 162 12.69 -1.48 12.07
CA PRO A 162 13.13 -0.09 12.15
C PRO A 162 11.98 0.85 12.52
N GLN A 163 12.20 1.71 13.51
CA GLN A 163 11.20 2.69 13.93
C GLN A 163 11.16 3.95 13.06
N PHE A 164 12.17 4.16 12.20
CA PHE A 164 12.24 5.34 11.34
C PHE A 164 11.25 5.26 10.17
N LYS A 165 10.89 6.43 9.64
CA LYS A 165 10.12 6.58 8.40
C LYS A 165 11.08 7.10 7.33
N ASP A 166 11.24 6.37 6.25
CA ASP A 166 12.23 6.67 5.20
C ASP A 166 11.79 7.85 4.33
N ARG A 167 10.57 7.80 3.78
CA ARG A 167 9.97 8.83 2.94
C ARG A 167 9.07 9.74 3.74
N HIS A 168 9.10 11.03 3.42
CA HIS A 168 8.29 12.05 4.11
C HIS A 168 8.42 11.92 5.63
N SER A 169 9.66 11.80 6.11
CA SER A 169 10.02 11.37 7.46
C SER A 169 9.48 12.27 8.57
N GLN A 170 9.25 13.55 8.25
CA GLN A 170 8.68 14.55 9.16
C GLN A 170 7.16 14.45 9.30
N GLU A 171 6.49 13.64 8.48
CA GLU A 171 5.04 13.50 8.54
C GLU A 171 4.59 12.29 9.35
N ALA A 172 3.48 12.46 10.05
CA ALA A 172 2.78 11.37 10.70
C ALA A 172 2.47 10.23 9.71
N ARG A 173 2.70 8.99 10.16
CA ARG A 173 2.17 7.80 9.49
C ARG A 173 0.66 7.94 9.40
N THR A 174 0.06 7.49 8.29
CA THR A 174 -1.40 7.47 8.18
C THR A 174 -1.96 6.61 9.31
N THR A 175 -3.06 7.05 9.91
CA THR A 175 -3.78 6.39 11.00
C THR A 175 -5.27 6.47 10.74
N ALA A 176 -6.08 5.72 11.47
CA ALA A 176 -7.54 5.80 11.41
C ALA A 176 -8.07 7.24 11.53
N GLY A 177 -7.48 8.05 12.42
CA GLY A 177 -7.85 9.46 12.60
C GLY A 177 -7.58 10.32 11.36
N ILE A 178 -6.40 10.17 10.73
CA ILE A 178 -6.08 10.86 9.48
C ILE A 178 -7.03 10.39 8.38
N THR A 179 -7.21 9.07 8.25
CA THR A 179 -8.10 8.47 7.26
C THR A 179 -9.53 9.00 7.36
N HIS A 180 -10.04 9.16 8.58
CA HIS A 180 -11.36 9.76 8.84
C HIS A 180 -11.46 11.19 8.28
N GLN A 181 -10.40 12.00 8.38
CA GLN A 181 -10.39 13.36 7.83
C GLN A 181 -10.45 13.39 6.30
N TYR A 182 -9.79 12.44 5.61
CA TYR A 182 -9.87 12.33 4.15
C TYR A 182 -11.25 11.89 3.69
N PHE A 183 -11.81 10.86 4.30
CA PHE A 183 -13.12 10.32 3.94
C PHE A 183 -14.30 11.21 4.40
N ALA A 184 -14.08 12.15 5.32
CA ALA A 184 -15.04 13.21 5.63
C ALA A 184 -15.27 14.18 4.46
N GLN A 185 -14.36 14.25 3.49
CA GLN A 185 -14.52 15.04 2.26
C GLN A 185 -15.48 14.38 1.25
N LEU A 186 -15.85 13.11 1.47
CA LEU A 186 -16.71 12.34 0.59
C LEU A 186 -18.16 12.37 1.08
N SER A 187 -19.11 12.22 0.15
CA SER A 187 -20.51 11.92 0.48
C SER A 187 -20.66 10.49 0.99
N ALA A 188 -21.72 10.20 1.74
CA ALA A 188 -22.01 8.83 2.21
C ALA A 188 -22.08 7.80 1.05
N PRO A 189 -22.71 8.09 -0.11
CA PRO A 189 -22.69 7.18 -1.25
C PRO A 189 -21.29 6.97 -1.86
N GLN A 190 -20.37 7.94 -1.75
CA GLN A 190 -18.98 7.75 -2.17
C GLN A 190 -18.23 6.87 -1.17
N ARG A 191 -18.44 7.06 0.14
CA ARG A 191 -17.86 6.19 1.18
C ARG A 191 -18.32 4.75 1.03
N GLN A 192 -19.63 4.53 0.83
CA GLN A 192 -20.16 3.18 0.61
C GLN A 192 -19.52 2.53 -0.62
N ARG A 193 -19.49 3.21 -1.77
CA ARG A 193 -18.89 2.62 -2.98
C ARG A 193 -17.40 2.33 -2.82
N ALA A 194 -16.67 3.16 -2.07
CA ALA A 194 -15.28 2.87 -1.72
C ALA A 194 -15.16 1.65 -0.80
N TYR A 195 -16.09 1.48 0.15
CA TYR A 195 -16.13 0.31 1.01
C TYR A 195 -16.45 -0.95 0.21
N ASP A 196 -17.48 -0.91 -0.63
CA ASP A 196 -17.86 -2.02 -1.51
C ASP A 196 -16.70 -2.44 -2.42
N PHE A 197 -15.96 -1.46 -2.95
CA PHE A 197 -14.76 -1.72 -3.73
C PHE A 197 -13.77 -2.57 -2.95
N TYR A 198 -13.44 -2.22 -1.70
CA TYR A 198 -12.52 -2.97 -0.86
C TYR A 198 -13.16 -4.09 -0.01
N TYR A 199 -14.44 -4.39 -0.17
CA TYR A 199 -15.21 -5.24 0.74
C TYR A 199 -14.54 -6.60 0.98
N MET A 200 -14.01 -7.21 -0.08
CA MET A 200 -13.32 -8.50 0.03
C MET A 200 -12.07 -8.44 0.91
N ASP A 201 -11.33 -7.33 0.92
CA ASP A 201 -10.16 -7.17 1.80
C ASP A 201 -10.60 -7.00 3.27
N TYR A 202 -11.71 -6.29 3.53
CA TYR A 202 -12.28 -6.20 4.87
C TYR A 202 -12.66 -7.58 5.41
N LEU A 203 -13.36 -8.36 4.59
CA LEU A 203 -13.80 -9.71 4.95
C LEU A 203 -12.61 -10.65 5.14
N MET A 204 -11.69 -10.68 4.18
CA MET A 204 -10.54 -11.60 4.16
C MET A 204 -9.62 -11.40 5.38
N PHE A 205 -9.41 -10.16 5.79
CA PHE A 205 -8.43 -9.82 6.85
C PHE A 205 -9.08 -9.39 8.16
N ASN A 206 -10.39 -9.67 8.30
CA ASN A 206 -11.17 -9.46 9.50
C ASN A 206 -11.04 -8.03 10.04
N TYR A 207 -11.25 -7.05 9.15
CA TYR A 207 -11.30 -5.63 9.52
C TYR A 207 -12.74 -5.19 9.77
N SER A 208 -12.93 -4.39 10.82
CA SER A 208 -14.21 -3.75 11.12
C SER A 208 -14.54 -2.66 10.11
N LYS A 209 -15.83 -2.34 9.96
CA LYS A 209 -16.27 -1.19 9.17
C LYS A 209 -15.68 0.10 9.76
N PRO A 210 -15.04 0.96 8.94
CA PRO A 210 -14.37 2.15 9.45
C PRO A 210 -15.31 3.34 9.68
N PHE A 211 -16.54 3.30 9.18
CA PHE A 211 -17.57 4.32 9.41
C PHE A 211 -18.92 3.68 9.75
N ALA A 212 -19.70 4.38 10.58
CA ALA A 212 -21.02 3.93 11.03
C ALA A 212 -22.11 3.99 9.95
N ASP A 213 -21.90 4.78 8.89
CA ASP A 213 -22.84 4.95 7.78
C ASP A 213 -22.67 3.91 6.66
N LEU A 214 -21.82 2.89 6.87
CA LEU A 214 -21.58 1.81 5.92
C LEU A 214 -22.49 0.60 6.17
N TYR A 215 -23.19 0.15 5.14
CA TYR A 215 -24.04 -1.05 5.17
C TYR A 215 -23.34 -2.29 4.61
#